data_AF-A0A428PWN8-F1
#
_entry.id   AF-A0A428PWN8-F1
#
_cell.length_a   1.000
_cell.length_b   1.000
_cell.length_c   1.000
_cell.angle_alpha   90.00
_cell.angle_beta   90.00
_cell.angle_gamma   90.00
#
_symmetry.space_group_name_H-M   'P 1'
#
loop_
_entity.id
_entity.type
_entity.pdbx_description
1 polymer ?
#
loop_
_entity_poly.entity_id
_entity_poly.type
_entity_poly.pdbx_seq_one_letter_code
_entity_poly.pdbx_strand_id
1 'polypeptide(L)'
;MSKLYHQCLDVALAWESQATGITTDFIAAFFMEVFSFSWLALLLIQVRQVRVAAERFDIELSWNMFRPGCQYAEKIELHRLDNNPNSNSTNLDNSVLNAGRKGFWELVTMDVYFRLIHNKPPAIMACRPDAKVNLPWLTDPGSQVGEEMTTAIRFLIDSRRTFILMDFFQLLEDYKARPDPDLVSTTEALCRDIETLYEQWRIDAWVRKMIESDGQLWTIAGVALEGYTCIIFMLRRAISVRSGIPESQELDPEVTNHPLVLNASRYILEIVALLLAAIPSMGTVAVTV
;
A
#
# COMPACT_ATOMS: atom_id res chain seq x y z
N MET A 1 5.34 -19.18 -18.30
CA MET A 1 4.90 -18.30 -17.21
C MET A 1 4.24 -19.09 -16.05
N SER A 2 3.34 -20.06 -16.29
CA SER A 2 2.78 -20.95 -15.23
C SER A 2 3.82 -21.71 -14.37
N LYS A 3 4.97 -22.11 -14.93
CA LYS A 3 5.99 -22.88 -14.19
C LYS A 3 6.66 -22.11 -13.05
N LEU A 4 6.94 -20.81 -13.25
CA LEU A 4 7.53 -19.94 -12.23
C LEU A 4 6.56 -19.70 -11.06
N TYR A 5 5.27 -19.52 -11.36
CA TYR A 5 4.23 -19.38 -10.35
C TYR A 5 4.11 -20.62 -9.45
N HIS A 6 4.05 -21.82 -10.06
CA HIS A 6 4.04 -23.07 -9.29
C HIS A 6 5.33 -23.25 -8.49
N GLN A 7 6.47 -22.87 -9.03
CA GLN A 7 7.74 -22.90 -8.29
C GLN A 7 7.75 -21.94 -7.10
N CYS A 8 7.21 -20.71 -7.23
CA CYS A 8 7.07 -19.79 -6.10
C CYS A 8 6.11 -20.35 -5.04
N LEU A 9 5.01 -20.99 -5.47
CA LEU A 9 4.06 -21.65 -4.56
C LEU A 9 4.71 -22.82 -3.81
N ASP A 10 5.44 -23.68 -4.52
CA ASP A 10 6.15 -24.81 -3.94
C ASP A 10 7.25 -24.35 -2.97
N VAL A 11 7.96 -23.26 -3.32
CA VAL A 11 8.99 -22.66 -2.46
C VAL A 11 8.36 -21.98 -1.24
N ALA A 12 7.22 -21.31 -1.39
CA ALA A 12 6.51 -20.69 -0.26
C ALA A 12 6.01 -21.75 0.73
N LEU A 13 5.43 -22.85 0.25
CA LEU A 13 4.98 -23.98 1.07
C LEU A 13 6.15 -24.70 1.75
N ALA A 14 7.26 -24.90 1.02
CA ALA A 14 8.47 -25.48 1.58
C ALA A 14 9.09 -24.57 2.66
N TRP A 15 9.11 -23.26 2.43
CA TRP A 15 9.59 -22.28 3.40
C TRP A 15 8.70 -22.21 4.64
N GLU A 16 7.37 -22.21 4.49
CA GLU A 16 6.42 -22.26 5.61
C GLU A 16 6.67 -23.48 6.51
N SER A 17 6.99 -24.64 5.93
CA SER A 17 7.32 -25.85 6.70
C SER A 17 8.67 -25.82 7.42
N GLN A 18 9.58 -24.90 7.05
CA GLN A 18 10.96 -24.84 7.54
C GLN A 18 11.25 -23.57 8.35
N ALA A 19 10.34 -22.60 8.35
CA ALA A 19 10.51 -21.35 9.06
C ALA A 19 10.58 -21.60 10.58
N THR A 20 11.66 -21.12 11.20
CA THR A 20 11.90 -21.22 12.65
C THR A 20 11.48 -19.94 13.40
N GLY A 21 11.11 -18.90 12.63
CA GLY A 21 10.68 -17.58 13.08
C GLY A 21 11.80 -16.76 13.69
N ILE A 22 12.98 -16.81 13.07
CA ILE A 22 14.15 -15.96 13.34
C ILE A 22 14.18 -14.78 12.35
N THR A 23 15.05 -13.78 12.57
CA THR A 23 15.14 -12.57 11.72
C THR A 23 15.35 -12.89 10.24
N THR A 24 16.02 -13.99 9.89
CA THR A 24 16.17 -14.45 8.50
C THR A 24 14.87 -14.98 7.90
N ASP A 25 13.94 -15.51 8.70
CA ASP A 25 12.59 -15.86 8.25
C ASP A 25 11.73 -14.61 8.07
N PHE A 26 11.88 -13.59 8.93
CA PHE A 26 11.25 -12.28 8.67
C PHE A 26 11.78 -11.64 7.39
N ILE A 27 13.11 -11.65 7.20
CA ILE A 27 13.76 -11.17 5.97
C ILE A 27 13.32 -12.03 4.78
N ALA A 28 13.21 -13.35 4.87
CA ALA A 28 12.72 -14.19 3.78
C ALA A 28 11.22 -14.02 3.51
N ALA A 29 10.39 -13.85 4.53
CA ALA A 29 8.97 -13.50 4.41
C ALA A 29 8.84 -12.15 3.70
N PHE A 30 9.57 -11.15 4.20
CA PHE A 30 9.64 -9.82 3.65
C PHE A 30 10.29 -9.81 2.29
N PHE A 31 11.24 -10.68 1.94
CA PHE A 31 11.85 -10.78 0.60
C PHE A 31 11.02 -11.65 -0.34
N MET A 32 10.20 -12.59 0.10
CA MET A 32 9.21 -13.30 -0.74
C MET A 32 7.97 -12.42 -0.96
N GLU A 33 7.66 -11.58 0.03
CA GLU A 33 6.71 -10.46 -0.04
C GLU A 33 7.28 -9.29 -0.86
N VAL A 34 8.57 -8.97 -0.81
CA VAL A 34 9.27 -7.94 -1.61
C VAL A 34 9.71 -8.51 -2.97
N PHE A 35 9.77 -9.83 -3.16
CA PHE A 35 9.71 -10.43 -4.50
C PHE A 35 8.28 -10.41 -5.05
N SER A 36 7.26 -10.22 -4.20
CA SER A 36 5.88 -9.92 -4.59
C SER A 36 5.55 -8.42 -4.62
N PHE A 37 6.34 -7.56 -3.96
CA PHE A 37 6.07 -6.13 -3.74
C PHE A 37 7.35 -5.29 -3.47
N SER A 38 8.46 -5.55 -4.15
CA SER A 38 9.47 -4.53 -4.43
C SER A 38 8.85 -3.57 -5.43
N TRP A 39 8.01 -2.66 -4.97
CA TRP A 39 7.33 -1.67 -5.81
C TRP A 39 8.29 -0.80 -6.66
N LEU A 40 9.61 -0.88 -6.48
CA LEU A 40 10.61 -0.23 -7.34
C LEU A 40 11.31 -1.18 -8.35
N ALA A 41 11.58 -2.45 -8.02
CA ALA A 41 12.10 -3.41 -9.01
C ALA A 41 10.98 -4.13 -9.80
N LEU A 42 9.82 -4.35 -9.16
CA LEU A 42 8.62 -4.86 -9.81
C LEU A 42 7.95 -3.83 -10.70
N LEU A 43 8.26 -2.55 -10.57
CA LEU A 43 7.75 -1.56 -11.50
C LEU A 43 8.60 -1.47 -12.79
N LEU A 44 9.90 -1.75 -12.71
CA LEU A 44 10.72 -2.07 -13.89
C LEU A 44 10.36 -3.43 -14.53
N ILE A 45 9.65 -4.28 -13.79
CA ILE A 45 9.08 -5.54 -14.27
C ILE A 45 7.55 -5.44 -14.49
N GLN A 46 6.87 -4.33 -14.17
CA GLN A 46 5.41 -4.22 -14.31
C GLN A 46 4.98 -4.06 -15.77
N VAL A 47 5.91 -3.73 -16.68
CA VAL A 47 5.68 -3.82 -18.13
C VAL A 47 6.08 -5.19 -18.70
N ARG A 48 6.76 -6.08 -17.94
CA ARG A 48 7.23 -7.38 -18.47
C ARG A 48 6.91 -8.67 -17.70
N GLN A 49 6.67 -8.68 -16.39
CA GLN A 49 6.22 -9.86 -15.62
C GLN A 49 5.03 -9.63 -14.66
N VAL A 50 4.34 -8.49 -14.74
CA VAL A 50 2.91 -8.40 -14.34
C VAL A 50 2.02 -9.36 -15.12
N ARG A 51 2.55 -9.97 -16.18
CA ARG A 51 1.88 -11.09 -16.85
C ARG A 51 2.03 -12.45 -16.17
N VAL A 52 2.74 -12.65 -15.06
CA VAL A 52 2.92 -14.04 -14.54
C VAL A 52 2.01 -14.37 -13.36
N ALA A 53 1.94 -13.51 -12.34
CA ALA A 53 1.04 -13.68 -11.19
C ALA A 53 -0.23 -12.81 -11.33
N ALA A 54 -0.12 -11.63 -11.96
CA ALA A 54 -1.27 -10.79 -12.28
C ALA A 54 -2.07 -11.27 -13.51
N GLU A 55 -1.61 -12.28 -14.26
CA GLU A 55 -2.48 -13.03 -15.19
C GLU A 55 -3.50 -13.93 -14.46
N ARG A 56 -3.47 -14.04 -13.11
CA ARG A 56 -4.37 -14.92 -12.33
C ARG A 56 -5.13 -14.29 -11.15
N PHE A 57 -4.91 -13.01 -10.79
CA PHE A 57 -5.68 -12.29 -9.75
C PHE A 57 -5.90 -13.08 -8.42
N ASP A 58 -4.90 -13.81 -7.92
CA ASP A 58 -5.06 -14.62 -6.70
C ASP A 58 -4.83 -13.78 -5.42
N ILE A 59 -5.83 -12.96 -5.09
CA ILE A 59 -5.87 -12.13 -3.87
C ILE A 59 -5.75 -12.99 -2.61
N GLU A 60 -6.24 -14.24 -2.67
CA GLU A 60 -6.20 -15.17 -1.53
C GLU A 60 -4.77 -15.63 -1.26
N LEU A 61 -4.01 -15.96 -2.31
CA LEU A 61 -2.60 -16.32 -2.17
C LEU A 61 -1.79 -15.16 -1.60
N SER A 62 -1.96 -13.93 -2.13
CA SER A 62 -1.26 -12.76 -1.63
C SER A 62 -1.54 -12.52 -0.14
N TRP A 63 -2.80 -12.64 0.27
CA TRP A 63 -3.19 -12.52 1.67
C TRP A 63 -2.59 -13.62 2.55
N ASN A 64 -2.58 -14.87 2.05
CA ASN A 64 -2.02 -16.00 2.78
C ASN A 64 -0.51 -15.90 2.96
N MET A 65 0.20 -15.19 2.09
CA MET A 65 1.63 -14.87 2.26
C MET A 65 1.87 -13.67 3.19
N PHE A 66 1.01 -12.64 3.10
CA PHE A 66 1.13 -11.43 3.91
C PHE A 66 0.92 -11.67 5.42
N ARG A 67 -0.10 -12.48 5.77
CA ARG A 67 -0.45 -12.73 7.17
C ARG A 67 0.70 -13.35 7.99
N PRO A 68 1.41 -14.39 7.51
CA PRO A 68 2.62 -14.88 8.17
C PRO A 68 3.69 -13.79 8.34
N GLY A 69 3.92 -12.94 7.33
CA GLY A 69 4.85 -11.80 7.42
C GLY A 69 4.53 -10.88 8.61
N CYS A 70 3.24 -10.56 8.80
CA CYS A 70 2.76 -9.80 9.97
C CYS A 70 3.00 -10.55 11.28
N GLN A 71 2.73 -11.86 11.34
CA GLN A 71 2.97 -12.68 12.54
C GLN A 71 4.45 -12.73 12.91
N TYR A 72 5.35 -12.77 11.91
CA TYR A 72 6.79 -12.69 12.16
C TYR A 72 7.19 -11.33 12.70
N ALA A 73 6.65 -10.23 12.15
CA ALA A 73 6.89 -8.88 12.65
C ALA A 73 6.45 -8.73 14.12
N GLU A 74 5.33 -9.35 14.49
CA GLU A 74 4.86 -9.40 15.88
C GLU A 74 5.81 -10.24 16.77
N LYS A 75 6.26 -11.41 16.30
CA LYS A 75 7.17 -12.30 17.03
C LYS A 75 8.52 -11.66 17.33
N ILE A 76 9.06 -10.87 16.40
CA ILE A 76 10.31 -10.12 16.61
C ILE A 76 10.10 -8.81 17.38
N GLU A 77 8.89 -8.58 17.92
CA GLU A 77 8.49 -7.37 18.64
C GLU A 77 8.76 -6.07 17.87
N LEU A 78 8.58 -6.08 16.54
CA LEU A 78 8.84 -4.91 15.71
C LEU A 78 7.94 -3.71 16.10
N HIS A 79 6.73 -3.99 16.57
CA HIS A 79 5.79 -3.01 17.13
C HIS A 79 6.28 -2.33 18.43
N ARG A 80 7.35 -2.84 19.06
CA ARG A 80 7.96 -2.32 20.29
C ARG A 80 9.39 -1.84 20.07
N LEU A 81 9.78 -1.61 18.82
CA LEU A 81 11.14 -1.23 18.45
C LEU A 81 11.65 -0.01 19.24
N ASP A 82 10.78 0.95 19.56
CA ASP A 82 11.11 2.17 20.29
C ASP A 82 10.69 2.16 21.79
N ASN A 83 10.24 1.01 22.33
CA ASN A 83 9.76 0.91 23.71
C ASN A 83 10.87 0.69 24.75
N ASN A 84 12.10 0.34 24.36
CA ASN A 84 13.15 -0.01 25.31
C ASN A 84 14.20 1.11 25.45
N PRO A 85 14.14 1.95 26.50
CA PRO A 85 15.17 2.94 26.79
C PRO A 85 16.46 2.33 27.40
N ASN A 86 16.42 1.05 27.81
CA ASN A 86 17.50 0.36 28.54
C ASN A 86 18.14 -0.80 27.78
N SER A 87 17.66 -1.17 26.58
CA SER A 87 18.53 -1.92 25.68
C SER A 87 19.63 -0.95 25.29
N ASN A 88 20.90 -1.37 25.40
CA ASN A 88 22.05 -0.57 25.03
C ASN A 88 22.01 -0.22 23.53
N SER A 89 21.18 0.76 23.16
CA SER A 89 21.09 1.41 21.84
C SER A 89 22.37 2.18 21.50
N THR A 90 23.37 2.13 22.38
CA THR A 90 24.75 2.47 22.09
C THR A 90 25.45 1.52 21.10
N ASN A 91 24.88 0.35 20.77
CA ASN A 91 25.53 -0.64 19.87
C ASN A 91 24.69 -1.14 18.68
N LEU A 92 23.40 -0.78 18.55
CA LEU A 92 22.64 -1.16 17.36
C LEU A 92 22.77 -0.05 16.30
N ASP A 93 23.27 -0.43 15.13
CA ASP A 93 23.42 0.49 14.01
C ASP A 93 22.10 1.23 13.73
N ASN A 94 22.16 2.56 13.72
CA ASN A 94 21.05 3.43 13.41
C ASN A 94 20.40 3.06 12.07
N SER A 95 21.18 2.57 11.10
CA SER A 95 20.66 2.06 9.82
C SER A 95 19.70 0.88 10.01
N VAL A 96 20.04 -0.06 10.89
CA VAL A 96 19.23 -1.26 11.18
C VAL A 96 17.92 -0.88 11.88
N LEU A 97 17.98 0.04 12.84
CA LEU A 97 16.78 0.59 13.48
C LEU A 97 15.88 1.30 12.47
N ASN A 98 16.47 2.10 11.57
CA ASN A 98 15.72 2.81 10.56
C ASN A 98 15.06 1.85 9.55
N ALA A 99 15.77 0.80 9.13
CA ALA A 99 15.23 -0.25 8.28
C ALA A 99 14.05 -0.99 8.95
N GLY A 100 14.16 -1.27 10.26
CA GLY A 100 13.07 -1.85 11.04
C GLY A 100 11.82 -0.97 11.08
N ARG A 101 11.99 0.35 11.28
CA ARG A 101 10.87 1.31 11.22
C ARG A 101 10.23 1.35 9.83
N LYS A 102 11.04 1.39 8.75
CA LYS A 102 10.53 1.37 7.36
C LYS A 102 9.70 0.12 7.11
N GLY A 103 10.24 -1.07 7.41
CA GLY A 103 9.53 -2.33 7.24
C GLY A 103 8.23 -2.41 8.05
N PHE A 104 8.23 -1.89 9.28
CA PHE A 104 7.01 -1.83 10.09
C PHE A 104 5.92 -0.98 9.42
N TRP A 105 6.25 0.26 9.04
CA TRP A 105 5.27 1.17 8.43
C TRP A 105 4.78 0.71 7.06
N GLU A 106 5.61 0.00 6.30
CA GLU A 106 5.19 -0.66 5.06
C GLU A 106 4.17 -1.77 5.33
N LEU A 107 4.38 -2.62 6.36
CA LEU A 107 3.41 -3.63 6.76
C LEU A 107 2.08 -3.02 7.23
N VAL A 108 2.13 -1.93 8.01
CA VAL A 108 0.91 -1.22 8.43
C VAL A 108 0.15 -0.68 7.22
N THR A 109 0.88 -0.08 6.27
CA THR A 109 0.30 0.46 5.04
C THR A 109 -0.35 -0.65 4.21
N MET A 110 0.32 -1.80 4.05
CA MET A 110 -0.25 -2.94 3.32
C MET A 110 -1.47 -3.55 4.02
N ASP A 111 -1.46 -3.65 5.35
CA ASP A 111 -2.61 -4.15 6.11
C ASP A 111 -3.87 -3.31 5.86
N VAL A 112 -3.75 -1.97 5.95
CA VAL A 112 -4.89 -1.08 5.70
C VAL A 112 -5.39 -1.18 4.25
N TYR A 113 -4.51 -1.42 3.28
CA TYR A 113 -4.92 -1.65 1.89
C TYR A 113 -5.64 -2.97 1.66
N PHE A 114 -5.11 -4.07 2.18
CA PHE A 114 -5.77 -5.38 2.10
C PHE A 114 -7.16 -5.33 2.75
N ARG A 115 -7.28 -4.63 3.87
CA ARG A 115 -8.56 -4.40 4.52
C ARG A 115 -9.50 -3.58 3.66
N LEU A 116 -9.03 -2.47 3.09
CA LEU A 116 -9.88 -1.51 2.38
C LEU A 116 -10.37 -2.05 1.03
N ILE A 117 -9.44 -2.57 0.22
CA ILE A 117 -9.70 -2.94 -1.18
C ILE A 117 -10.23 -4.37 -1.28
N HIS A 118 -9.71 -5.28 -0.45
CA HIS A 118 -9.98 -6.71 -0.55
C HIS A 118 -10.84 -7.27 0.59
N ASN A 119 -11.31 -6.39 1.49
CA ASN A 119 -12.11 -6.76 2.66
C ASN A 119 -11.49 -7.90 3.49
N LYS A 120 -10.16 -7.91 3.59
CA LYS A 120 -9.44 -8.86 4.46
C LYS A 120 -9.52 -8.41 5.93
N PRO A 121 -9.48 -9.34 6.89
CA PRO A 121 -9.38 -8.98 8.31
C PRO A 121 -8.00 -8.34 8.59
N PRO A 122 -7.84 -7.58 9.69
CA PRO A 122 -6.52 -7.08 10.07
C PRO A 122 -5.56 -8.25 10.36
N ALA A 123 -4.37 -8.22 9.75
CA ALA A 123 -3.28 -9.16 9.98
C ALA A 123 -2.21 -8.61 10.92
N ILE A 124 -1.96 -7.30 10.90
CA ILE A 124 -1.06 -6.67 11.86
C ILE A 124 -1.86 -5.96 12.94
N MET A 125 -1.55 -6.24 14.21
CA MET A 125 -2.19 -5.57 15.33
C MET A 125 -1.60 -4.18 15.61
N ALA A 126 -1.04 -3.51 14.60
CA ALA A 126 -0.40 -2.19 14.72
C ALA A 126 -1.36 -1.06 15.13
N CYS A 127 -2.68 -1.29 15.03
CA CYS A 127 -3.69 -0.38 15.55
C CYS A 127 -3.88 -0.51 17.08
N ARG A 128 -3.12 -1.36 17.77
CA ARG A 128 -3.21 -1.46 19.23
C ARG A 128 -2.49 -0.28 19.90
N PRO A 129 -2.99 0.20 21.06
CA PRO A 129 -2.40 1.32 21.79
C PRO A 129 -0.95 1.10 22.29
N ASP A 130 -0.47 -0.15 22.28
CA ASP A 130 0.86 -0.55 22.75
C ASP A 130 1.94 -0.53 21.65
N ALA A 131 1.55 -0.40 20.38
CA ALA A 131 2.47 -0.23 19.27
C ALA A 131 3.14 1.16 19.35
N LYS A 132 4.45 1.17 19.56
CA LYS A 132 5.26 2.39 19.65
C LYS A 132 6.45 2.28 18.72
N VAL A 133 6.23 2.70 17.49
CA VAL A 133 7.26 2.77 16.44
C VAL A 133 7.24 4.19 15.87
N ASN A 134 8.36 4.89 15.99
CA ASN A 134 8.53 6.21 15.41
C ASN A 134 8.55 6.12 13.88
N LEU A 135 8.27 7.24 13.22
CA LEU A 135 8.49 7.34 11.77
C LEU A 135 10.00 7.14 11.46
N PRO A 136 10.34 6.46 10.36
CA PRO A 136 11.71 6.31 9.90
C PRO A 136 12.31 7.66 9.50
N TRP A 137 13.63 7.75 9.57
CA TRP A 137 14.38 8.87 9.05
C TRP A 137 14.35 8.87 7.52
N LEU A 138 14.08 10.05 6.96
CA LEU A 138 13.85 10.27 5.53
C LEU A 138 15.14 10.37 4.70
N THR A 139 16.26 10.72 5.33
CA THR A 139 17.55 10.93 4.66
C THR A 139 18.68 10.42 5.54
N ASP A 140 19.61 9.70 4.94
CA ASP A 140 20.87 9.37 5.61
C ASP A 140 21.82 10.59 5.56
N PRO A 141 22.59 10.85 6.63
CA PRO A 141 23.56 11.95 6.63
C PRO A 141 24.67 11.67 5.59
N GLY A 142 24.54 12.28 4.40
CA GLY A 142 25.47 12.06 3.26
C GLY A 142 24.80 12.03 1.87
N SER A 143 23.47 12.01 1.86
CA SER A 143 22.51 12.10 0.75
C SER A 143 22.78 12.86 -0.56
N GLN A 144 22.80 12.23 -1.75
CA GLN A 144 22.51 12.91 -3.02
C GLN A 144 21.03 13.31 -3.13
N VAL A 145 20.79 14.55 -3.58
CA VAL A 145 19.58 15.34 -3.30
C VAL A 145 18.32 14.96 -4.12
N GLY A 146 18.45 14.20 -5.23
CA GLY A 146 17.36 14.02 -6.20
C GLY A 146 16.43 12.82 -5.96
N GLU A 147 16.96 11.60 -6.06
CA GLU A 147 16.18 10.35 -5.97
C GLU A 147 15.65 10.09 -4.55
N GLU A 148 16.48 10.37 -3.54
CA GLU A 148 16.08 10.22 -2.14
C GLU A 148 14.97 11.19 -1.74
N MET A 149 14.92 12.39 -2.31
CA MET A 149 13.85 13.35 -2.06
C MET A 149 12.51 12.81 -2.55
N THR A 150 12.46 12.16 -3.73
CA THR A 150 11.21 11.56 -4.25
C THR A 150 10.72 10.43 -3.34
N THR A 151 11.63 9.56 -2.91
CA THR A 151 11.33 8.46 -1.98
C THR A 151 10.87 8.98 -0.62
N ALA A 152 11.50 10.01 -0.08
CA ALA A 152 11.11 10.65 1.18
C ALA A 152 9.72 11.29 1.09
N ILE A 153 9.44 12.01 0.00
CA ILE A 153 8.11 12.61 -0.22
C ILE A 153 7.05 11.52 -0.35
N ARG A 154 7.32 10.45 -1.11
CA ARG A 154 6.41 9.30 -1.20
C ARG A 154 6.11 8.75 0.19
N PHE A 155 7.14 8.47 0.99
CA PHE A 155 6.96 7.96 2.34
C PHE A 155 6.07 8.86 3.20
N LEU A 156 6.24 10.20 3.12
CA LEU A 156 5.41 11.15 3.84
C LEU A 156 3.94 11.12 3.41
N ILE A 157 3.69 11.00 2.11
CA ILE A 157 2.33 10.90 1.57
C ILE A 157 1.70 9.58 2.00
N ASP A 158 2.42 8.47 1.84
CA ASP A 158 1.97 7.13 2.19
C ASP A 158 1.64 7.06 3.69
N SER A 159 2.51 7.60 4.56
CA SER A 159 2.27 7.64 6.00
C SER A 159 1.02 8.44 6.37
N ARG A 160 0.87 9.66 5.83
CA ARG A 160 -0.31 10.51 6.12
C ARG A 160 -1.60 9.86 5.65
N ARG A 161 -1.58 9.22 4.48
CA ARG A 161 -2.71 8.46 3.95
C ARG A 161 -3.01 7.23 4.81
N THR A 162 -2.00 6.50 5.27
CA THR A 162 -2.16 5.38 6.20
C THR A 162 -2.84 5.82 7.49
N PHE A 163 -2.48 6.98 8.07
CA PHE A 163 -3.18 7.53 9.23
C PHE A 163 -4.66 7.84 8.94
N ILE A 164 -4.97 8.47 7.80
CA ILE A 164 -6.36 8.72 7.38
C ILE A 164 -7.15 7.40 7.27
N LEU A 165 -6.53 6.35 6.72
CA LEU A 165 -7.16 5.02 6.64
C LEU A 165 -7.36 4.38 8.02
N MET A 166 -6.42 4.56 8.94
CA MET A 166 -6.58 4.09 10.32
C MET A 166 -7.76 4.79 11.00
N ASP A 167 -7.90 6.11 10.84
CA ASP A 167 -9.03 6.87 11.36
C ASP A 167 -10.36 6.41 10.75
N PHE A 168 -10.37 6.14 9.44
CA PHE A 168 -11.54 5.56 8.76
C PHE A 168 -11.94 4.21 9.34
N PHE A 169 -10.99 3.33 9.61
CA PHE A 169 -11.30 2.04 10.21
C PHE A 169 -11.75 2.14 11.66
N GLN A 170 -11.19 3.07 12.43
CA GLN A 170 -11.67 3.36 13.78
C GLN A 170 -13.12 3.85 13.74
N LEU A 171 -13.45 4.75 12.81
CA LEU A 171 -14.82 5.21 12.56
C LEU A 171 -15.78 4.05 12.25
N LEU A 172 -15.35 3.08 11.44
CA LEU A 172 -16.18 1.89 11.14
C LEU A 172 -16.40 1.00 12.38
N GLU A 173 -15.39 0.82 13.22
CA GLU A 173 -15.53 0.06 14.47
C GLU A 173 -16.46 0.78 15.46
N ASP A 174 -16.33 2.10 15.59
CA ASP A 174 -17.19 2.93 16.44
C ASP A 174 -18.64 2.89 15.95
N TYR A 175 -18.87 2.93 14.64
CA TYR A 175 -20.22 2.79 14.05
C TYR A 175 -20.86 1.43 14.36
N LYS A 176 -20.09 0.33 14.34
CA LYS A 176 -20.60 -0.99 14.74
C LYS A 176 -21.05 -1.00 16.20
N ALA A 177 -20.32 -0.32 17.08
CA ALA A 177 -20.68 -0.21 18.49
C ALA A 177 -21.88 0.73 18.71
N ARG A 178 -21.94 1.83 17.96
CA ARG A 178 -23.00 2.83 18.03
C ARG A 178 -23.29 3.40 16.63
N PRO A 179 -24.38 2.97 15.97
CA PRO A 179 -24.75 3.48 14.67
C PRO A 179 -24.92 5.00 14.69
N ASP A 180 -24.23 5.67 13.77
CA ASP A 180 -24.20 7.12 13.62
C ASP A 180 -24.71 7.51 12.22
N PRO A 181 -25.79 8.30 12.09
CA PRO A 181 -26.24 8.78 10.78
C PRO A 181 -25.17 9.55 10.00
N ASP A 182 -24.16 10.11 10.69
CA ASP A 182 -23.10 10.93 10.10
C ASP A 182 -21.87 10.12 9.60
N LEU A 183 -21.98 8.78 9.50
CA LEU A 183 -20.90 7.92 9.01
C LEU A 183 -20.35 8.36 7.64
N VAL A 184 -21.25 8.64 6.69
CA VAL A 184 -20.86 8.99 5.32
C VAL A 184 -20.28 10.40 5.25
N SER A 185 -20.86 11.37 5.95
CA SER A 185 -20.33 12.74 5.98
C SER A 185 -18.95 12.80 6.67
N THR A 186 -18.74 12.00 7.71
CA THR A 186 -17.43 11.88 8.36
C THR A 186 -16.41 11.19 7.44
N THR A 187 -16.85 10.17 6.68
CA THR A 187 -16.00 9.53 5.66
C THR A 187 -15.64 10.51 4.53
N GLU A 188 -16.57 11.38 4.11
CA GLU A 188 -16.28 12.43 3.13
C GLU A 188 -15.21 13.41 3.63
N ALA A 189 -15.22 13.75 4.92
CA ALA A 189 -14.19 14.60 5.51
C ALA A 189 -12.80 13.94 5.38
N LEU A 190 -12.68 12.65 5.71
CA LEU A 190 -11.44 11.89 5.52
C LEU A 190 -11.01 11.80 4.04
N CYS A 191 -11.96 11.68 3.12
CA CYS A 191 -11.67 11.72 1.69
C CYS A 191 -11.10 13.08 1.26
N ARG A 192 -11.65 14.19 1.79
CA ARG A 192 -11.13 15.54 1.53
C ARG A 192 -9.76 15.77 2.13
N ASP A 193 -9.42 15.10 3.23
CA ASP A 193 -8.05 15.14 3.77
C ASP A 193 -7.04 14.52 2.80
N ILE A 194 -7.42 13.47 2.06
CA ILE A 194 -6.60 12.90 0.97
C ILE A 194 -6.47 13.89 -0.19
N GLU A 195 -7.57 14.51 -0.64
CA GLU A 195 -7.52 15.53 -1.70
C GLU A 195 -6.61 16.72 -1.30
N THR A 196 -6.75 17.19 -0.05
CA THR A 196 -5.94 18.27 0.51
C THR A 196 -4.47 17.88 0.58
N LEU A 197 -4.16 16.64 0.96
CA LEU A 197 -2.79 16.12 0.93
C LEU A 197 -2.23 16.16 -0.50
N TYR A 198 -3.02 15.80 -1.51
CA TYR A 198 -2.56 15.72 -2.89
C TYR A 198 -2.38 17.12 -3.51
N GLU A 199 -3.22 18.06 -3.13
CA GLU A 199 -3.09 19.47 -3.48
C GLU A 199 -1.83 20.08 -2.84
N GLN A 200 -1.58 19.84 -1.54
CA GLN A 200 -0.39 20.31 -0.82
C GLN A 200 0.90 19.89 -1.52
N TRP A 201 0.97 18.62 -1.95
CA TRP A 201 2.13 18.08 -2.66
C TRP A 201 2.07 18.28 -4.18
N ARG A 202 1.00 18.91 -4.69
CA ARG A 202 0.77 19.17 -6.12
C ARG A 202 0.96 17.92 -6.98
N ILE A 203 0.42 16.79 -6.54
CA ILE A 203 0.67 15.46 -7.13
C ILE A 203 0.36 15.45 -8.62
N ASP A 204 -0.74 16.07 -9.06
CA ASP A 204 -1.11 16.09 -10.48
C ASP A 204 -0.10 16.87 -11.35
N ALA A 205 0.45 17.97 -10.83
CA ALA A 205 1.50 18.71 -11.51
C ALA A 205 2.81 17.92 -11.52
N TRP A 206 3.06 17.16 -10.45
CA TRP A 206 4.24 16.32 -10.34
C TRP A 206 4.19 15.14 -11.32
N VAL A 207 3.06 14.43 -11.42
CA VAL A 207 2.85 13.37 -12.42
C VAL A 207 3.12 13.93 -13.83
N ARG A 208 2.51 15.06 -14.20
CA ARG A 208 2.70 15.67 -15.52
C ARG A 208 4.15 16.05 -15.81
N LYS A 209 4.83 16.65 -14.83
CA LYS A 209 6.25 17.02 -14.95
C LYS A 209 7.15 15.79 -15.18
N MET A 210 6.85 14.66 -14.54
CA MET A 210 7.71 13.48 -14.61
C MET A 210 7.49 12.65 -15.88
N ILE A 211 6.42 12.91 -16.65
CA ILE A 211 6.28 12.34 -18.02
C ILE A 211 7.43 12.83 -18.91
N GLU A 212 7.94 14.02 -18.65
CA GLU A 212 9.07 14.60 -19.38
C GLU A 212 10.43 14.10 -18.86
N SER A 213 10.48 13.46 -17.68
CA SER A 213 11.71 12.95 -17.06
C SER A 213 11.56 11.48 -16.64
N ASP A 214 12.08 10.58 -17.48
CA ASP A 214 11.85 9.13 -17.52
C ASP A 214 12.12 8.31 -16.22
N GLY A 215 12.65 8.91 -15.15
CA GLY A 215 13.20 8.16 -14.01
C GLY A 215 12.21 7.72 -12.92
N GLN A 216 11.13 8.48 -12.66
CA GLN A 216 10.27 8.26 -11.47
C GLN A 216 8.77 8.49 -11.71
N LEU A 217 8.34 8.64 -12.97
CA LEU A 217 6.94 8.85 -13.35
C LEU A 217 6.00 7.87 -12.65
N TRP A 218 6.36 6.60 -12.73
CA TRP A 218 5.57 5.51 -12.21
C TRP A 218 5.46 5.48 -10.69
N THR A 219 6.50 5.90 -9.97
CA THR A 219 6.48 6.02 -8.51
C THR A 219 5.39 7.00 -8.08
N ILE A 220 5.37 8.17 -8.71
CA ILE A 220 4.45 9.27 -8.36
C ILE A 220 3.05 9.00 -8.89
N ALA A 221 2.93 8.39 -10.08
CA ALA A 221 1.65 7.94 -10.59
C ALA A 221 1.03 6.84 -9.71
N GLY A 222 1.83 5.91 -9.19
CA GLY A 222 1.39 4.92 -8.22
C GLY A 222 0.81 5.55 -6.96
N VAL A 223 1.53 6.52 -6.37
CA VAL A 223 1.02 7.30 -5.24
C VAL A 223 -0.33 7.94 -5.58
N ALA A 224 -0.43 8.60 -6.74
CA ALA A 224 -1.67 9.24 -7.16
C ALA A 224 -2.85 8.25 -7.28
N LEU A 225 -2.65 7.12 -7.97
CA LEU A 225 -3.66 6.08 -8.17
C LEU A 225 -4.14 5.48 -6.85
N GLU A 226 -3.22 5.20 -5.93
CA GLU A 226 -3.53 4.62 -4.62
C GLU A 226 -4.45 5.53 -3.79
N GLY A 227 -4.20 6.85 -3.74
CA GLY A 227 -5.03 7.76 -2.95
C GLY A 227 -6.43 7.96 -3.51
N TYR A 228 -6.55 8.11 -4.83
CA TYR A 228 -7.87 8.18 -5.47
C TYR A 228 -8.63 6.85 -5.31
N THR A 229 -7.92 5.71 -5.30
CA THR A 229 -8.51 4.41 -4.97
C THR A 229 -9.01 4.38 -3.53
N CYS A 230 -8.26 4.91 -2.56
CA CYS A 230 -8.73 5.03 -1.18
C CYS A 230 -10.05 5.78 -1.08
N ILE A 231 -10.19 6.93 -1.74
CA ILE A 231 -11.44 7.72 -1.75
C ILE A 231 -12.63 6.88 -2.21
N ILE A 232 -12.46 6.17 -3.34
CA ILE A 232 -13.53 5.34 -3.92
C ILE A 232 -13.94 4.23 -2.95
N PHE A 233 -12.98 3.49 -2.40
CA PHE A 233 -13.28 2.33 -1.55
C PHE A 233 -13.77 2.73 -0.16
N MET A 234 -13.29 3.84 0.42
CA MET A 234 -13.80 4.35 1.70
C MET A 234 -15.28 4.72 1.59
N LEU A 235 -15.65 5.51 0.57
CA LEU A 235 -17.05 5.91 0.36
C LEU A 235 -17.94 4.72 0.01
N ARG A 236 -17.47 3.82 -0.85
CA ARG A 236 -18.19 2.58 -1.16
C ARG A 236 -18.51 1.79 0.11
N ARG A 237 -17.52 1.64 0.98
CA ARG A 237 -17.66 0.86 2.22
C ARG A 237 -18.54 1.56 3.25
N ALA A 238 -18.39 2.86 3.44
CA ALA A 238 -19.26 3.63 4.34
C ALA A 238 -20.73 3.58 3.91
N ILE A 239 -21.01 3.75 2.62
CA ILE A 239 -22.37 3.67 2.07
C ILE A 239 -22.95 2.27 2.23
N SER A 240 -22.18 1.22 1.91
CA SER A 240 -22.59 -0.19 2.07
C SER A 240 -22.90 -0.54 3.54
N VAL A 241 -22.04 -0.12 4.48
CA VAL A 241 -22.25 -0.35 5.92
C VAL A 241 -23.49 0.39 6.42
N ARG A 242 -23.72 1.62 5.97
CA ARG A 242 -24.91 2.41 6.35
C ARG A 242 -26.20 1.83 5.77
N SER A 243 -26.19 1.39 4.50
CA SER A 243 -27.38 0.86 3.83
C SER A 243 -27.70 -0.59 4.22
N GLY A 244 -26.76 -1.29 4.86
CA GLY A 244 -26.89 -2.72 5.20
C GLY A 244 -26.84 -3.64 3.97
N ILE A 245 -26.43 -3.11 2.80
CA ILE A 245 -26.32 -3.85 1.55
C ILE A 245 -24.94 -4.53 1.51
N PRO A 246 -24.84 -5.84 1.19
CA PRO A 246 -23.56 -6.52 1.06
C PRO A 246 -22.65 -5.86 0.01
N GLU A 247 -21.36 -5.69 0.32
CA GLU A 247 -20.35 -5.09 -0.58
C GLU A 247 -20.22 -5.78 -1.96
N SER A 248 -20.73 -7.02 -2.08
CA SER A 248 -20.69 -7.87 -3.28
C SER A 248 -21.79 -7.59 -4.31
N GLN A 249 -22.78 -6.75 -4.00
CA GLN A 249 -23.82 -6.36 -4.95
C GLN A 249 -23.29 -5.28 -5.92
N GLU A 250 -23.87 -5.18 -7.13
CA GLU A 250 -23.50 -4.18 -8.14
C GLU A 250 -23.36 -2.78 -7.52
N LEU A 251 -22.37 -2.03 -7.99
CA LEU A 251 -22.01 -0.69 -7.49
C LEU A 251 -23.26 0.17 -7.30
N ASP A 252 -23.59 0.44 -6.03
CA ASP A 252 -24.76 1.23 -5.63
C ASP A 252 -24.81 2.55 -6.44
N PRO A 253 -25.95 2.90 -7.06
CA PRO A 253 -26.14 4.19 -7.71
C PRO A 253 -25.73 5.37 -6.82
N GLU A 254 -25.86 5.26 -5.50
CA GLU A 254 -25.42 6.27 -4.54
C GLU A 254 -23.89 6.44 -4.55
N VAL A 255 -23.14 5.34 -4.63
CA VAL A 255 -21.67 5.36 -4.71
C VAL A 255 -21.20 5.90 -6.05
N THR A 256 -21.79 5.42 -7.15
CA THR A 256 -21.36 5.80 -8.51
C THR A 256 -21.68 7.24 -8.88
N ASN A 257 -22.76 7.80 -8.32
CA ASN A 257 -23.12 9.20 -8.53
C ASN A 257 -22.49 10.15 -7.49
N HIS A 258 -21.74 9.63 -6.51
CA HIS A 258 -21.12 10.46 -5.48
C HIS A 258 -20.06 11.39 -6.10
N PRO A 259 -20.11 12.72 -5.85
CA PRO A 259 -19.21 13.68 -6.47
C PRO A 259 -17.71 13.37 -6.28
N LEU A 260 -17.31 12.99 -5.06
CA LEU A 260 -15.91 12.61 -4.76
C LEU A 260 -15.46 11.35 -5.51
N VAL A 261 -16.34 10.35 -5.65
CA VAL A 261 -16.05 9.10 -6.37
C VAL A 261 -15.87 9.38 -7.86
N LEU A 262 -16.76 10.20 -8.44
CA LEU A 262 -16.65 10.62 -9.83
C LEU A 262 -15.37 11.42 -10.09
N ASN A 263 -15.01 12.32 -9.17
CA ASN A 263 -13.80 13.12 -9.28
C ASN A 263 -12.54 12.24 -9.23
N ALA A 264 -12.44 11.38 -8.21
CA ALA A 264 -11.35 10.42 -8.06
C ALA A 264 -11.23 9.49 -9.29
N SER A 265 -12.35 9.02 -9.82
CA SER A 265 -12.38 8.17 -11.01
C SER A 265 -11.86 8.89 -12.26
N ARG A 266 -12.21 10.17 -12.44
CA ARG A 266 -11.67 10.99 -13.54
C ARG A 266 -10.16 11.17 -13.42
N TYR A 267 -9.66 11.48 -12.22
CA TYR A 267 -8.22 11.60 -12.01
C TYR A 267 -7.46 10.29 -12.29
N ILE A 268 -8.00 9.16 -11.84
CA ILE A 268 -7.43 7.84 -12.18
C ILE A 268 -7.35 7.65 -13.70
N LEU A 269 -8.43 7.93 -14.42
CA LEU A 269 -8.47 7.81 -15.88
C LEU A 269 -7.47 8.75 -16.57
N GLU A 270 -7.33 9.98 -16.08
CA GLU A 270 -6.35 10.94 -16.60
C GLU A 270 -4.92 10.43 -16.38
N ILE A 271 -4.58 9.96 -15.18
CA ILE A 271 -3.25 9.44 -14.85
C ILE A 271 -2.95 8.21 -15.72
N VAL A 272 -3.90 7.28 -15.85
CA VAL A 272 -3.72 6.09 -16.70
C VAL A 272 -3.54 6.48 -18.17
N ALA A 273 -4.32 7.43 -18.68
CA ALA A 273 -4.16 7.92 -20.05
C ALA A 273 -2.78 8.54 -20.28
N LEU A 274 -2.29 9.32 -19.30
CA LEU A 274 -0.94 9.90 -19.33
C LEU A 274 0.15 8.82 -19.33
N LEU A 275 0.02 7.80 -18.47
CA LEU A 275 0.94 6.67 -18.43
C LEU A 275 0.96 5.90 -19.75
N LEU A 276 -0.21 5.62 -20.32
CA LEU A 276 -0.32 4.92 -21.60
C LEU A 276 0.28 5.71 -22.76
N ALA A 277 0.15 7.03 -22.75
CA ALA A 277 0.76 7.91 -23.76
C ALA A 277 2.29 7.99 -23.63
N ALA A 278 2.83 7.81 -22.42
CA ALA A 278 4.27 7.80 -22.18
C ALA A 278 4.94 6.49 -22.61
N ILE A 279 4.20 5.39 -22.74
CA ILE A 279 4.74 4.12 -23.25
C ILE A 279 4.94 4.27 -24.77
N PRO A 280 6.18 4.15 -25.30
CA PRO A 280 6.41 4.15 -26.73
C PRO A 280 5.54 3.07 -27.36
N SER A 281 4.81 3.40 -28.44
CA SER A 281 3.98 2.43 -29.16
C SER A 281 4.79 1.15 -29.35
N MET A 282 4.40 0.06 -28.70
CA MET A 282 4.92 -1.25 -29.05
C MET A 282 4.46 -1.47 -30.48
N GLY A 283 5.34 -1.15 -31.44
CA GLY A 283 5.16 -1.50 -32.83
C GLY A 283 4.77 -2.97 -32.83
N THR A 284 3.58 -3.23 -33.35
CA THR A 284 3.06 -4.56 -33.60
C THR A 284 4.21 -5.37 -34.17
N VAL A 285 4.79 -6.28 -33.38
CA VAL A 285 5.69 -7.29 -33.91
C VAL A 285 4.78 -8.18 -34.74
N ALA A 286 4.60 -7.81 -36.00
CA ALA A 286 4.01 -8.65 -37.00
C ALA A 286 4.86 -9.92 -37.01
N VAL A 287 4.28 -11.00 -36.49
CA VAL A 287 4.83 -12.34 -36.63
C VAL A 287 4.78 -12.63 -38.13
N THR A 288 5.88 -12.36 -38.83
CA THR A 288 6.10 -12.91 -40.16
C THR A 288 6.36 -14.40 -39.99
N VAL A 289 5.37 -15.15 -40.48
CA VAL A 289 5.26 -16.60 -40.69
C VAL A 289 6.58 -17.31 -40.93
#